data_AF-A0A1Y1VFB5-F1
#
_entry.id   AF-A0A1Y1VFB5-F1
#
_cell.length_a   1.000
_cell.length_b   1.000
_cell.length_c   1.000
_cell.angle_alpha   90.00
_cell.angle_beta   90.00
_cell.angle_gamma   90.00
#
_symmetry.space_group_name_H-M   'P 1'
#
loop_
_entity.id
_entity.type
_entity.pdbx_description
1 polymer ?
#
loop_
_entity_poly.entity_id
_entity_poly.type
_entity_poly.pdbx_seq_one_letter_code
_entity_poly.pdbx_strand_id
1 'polypeptide(L)'
;MLFTFKLKDLIKLESILDFFKNLSLYKDSAIHIIRITGIIHLLLDILSIRKKTLQYKSLMTLCNLSNYKENKAFFLANDSYIKGLLPILKSKNIKNIYIVTLLFWIILYNNQKAHAFFKRLNISDKIQDLYSSLCLGK
;
A
#
# COMPACT_ATOMS: atom_id res chain seq x y z
N MET A 1 -1.98 -2.23 19.70
CA MET A 1 -3.14 -3.08 20.01
C MET A 1 -3.01 -4.37 19.21
N LEU A 2 -2.71 -5.50 19.85
CA LEU A 2 -2.60 -6.80 19.17
C LEU A 2 -4.02 -7.39 19.07
N PHE A 3 -4.63 -7.30 17.90
CA PHE A 3 -5.90 -7.98 17.63
C PHE A 3 -5.65 -9.49 17.56
N THR A 4 -6.13 -10.25 18.55
CA THR A 4 -6.22 -11.71 18.46
C THR A 4 -7.42 -12.07 17.58
N PHE A 5 -7.20 -12.23 16.27
CA PHE A 5 -8.24 -12.64 15.33
C PHE A 5 -8.55 -14.13 15.48
N LYS A 6 -9.84 -14.50 15.57
CA LYS A 6 -10.24 -15.91 15.41
C LYS A 6 -10.11 -16.30 13.94
N LEU A 7 -9.91 -17.58 13.65
CA LEU A 7 -9.80 -18.07 12.26
C LEU A 7 -10.98 -17.64 11.37
N LYS A 8 -12.20 -17.68 11.91
CA LYS A 8 -13.42 -17.23 11.21
C LYS A 8 -13.36 -15.74 10.83
N ASP A 9 -12.74 -14.91 11.67
CA ASP A 9 -12.61 -13.47 11.42
C ASP A 9 -11.58 -13.20 10.32
N LEU A 10 -10.50 -13.98 10.27
CA LEU A 10 -9.51 -13.92 9.20
C LEU A 10 -10.10 -14.33 7.84
N ILE A 11 -10.98 -15.33 7.81
CA ILE A 11 -11.66 -15.74 6.58
C ILE A 11 -12.58 -14.63 6.08
N LYS A 12 -13.39 -14.04 6.99
CA LYS A 12 -14.26 -12.90 6.64
C LYS A 12 -13.47 -11.72 6.11
N LEU A 13 -12.38 -11.35 6.81
CA LEU A 13 -11.49 -10.28 6.38
C LEU A 13 -10.89 -10.56 5.00
N GLU A 14 -10.51 -11.81 4.75
CA GLU A 14 -9.95 -12.22 3.48
C GLU A 14 -10.96 -12.09 2.32
N SER A 15 -12.22 -12.44 2.54
CA SER A 15 -13.31 -12.25 1.57
C SER A 15 -13.60 -10.76 1.30
N ILE A 16 -13.63 -9.94 2.36
CA ILE A 16 -13.84 -8.49 2.25
C ILE A 16 -12.70 -7.85 1.43
N LEU A 17 -11.45 -8.26 1.67
CA LEU A 17 -10.31 -7.77 0.89
C LEU A 17 -10.39 -8.19 -0.58
N ASP A 18 -10.82 -9.42 -0.87
CA ASP A 18 -11.01 -9.83 -2.27
C ASP A 18 -12.08 -8.99 -2.97
N PHE A 19 -13.18 -8.68 -2.28
CA PHE A 19 -14.21 -7.78 -2.80
C PHE A 19 -13.63 -6.40 -3.14
N PHE A 20 -12.94 -5.74 -2.20
CA PHE A 20 -12.33 -4.43 -2.44
C PHE A 20 -11.24 -4.47 -3.51
N LYS A 21 -10.39 -5.49 -3.51
CA LYS A 21 -9.34 -5.69 -4.52
C LYS A 21 -9.95 -5.79 -5.92
N ASN A 22 -11.01 -6.58 -6.09
CA ASN A 22 -11.65 -6.74 -7.40
C ASN A 22 -12.35 -5.46 -7.85
N LEU A 23 -13.09 -4.79 -6.96
CA LEU A 23 -13.75 -3.53 -7.28
C LEU A 23 -12.76 -2.41 -7.59
N SER A 24 -11.61 -2.37 -6.92
CA SER A 24 -10.58 -1.35 -7.14
C SER A 24 -9.97 -1.38 -8.55
N LEU A 25 -10.20 -2.42 -9.36
CA LEU A 25 -9.78 -2.48 -10.76
C LEU A 25 -10.63 -1.60 -11.69
N TYR A 26 -11.81 -1.17 -11.23
CA TYR A 26 -12.74 -0.37 -11.99
C TYR A 26 -12.71 1.07 -11.47
N LYS A 27 -12.56 2.04 -12.38
CA LYS A 27 -12.40 3.46 -12.05
C LYS A 27 -13.51 3.98 -11.13
N ASP A 28 -14.76 3.76 -11.50
CA ASP A 28 -15.91 4.30 -10.77
C ASP A 28 -15.95 3.74 -9.35
N SER A 29 -15.84 2.42 -9.23
CA SER A 29 -15.75 1.73 -7.93
C SER A 29 -14.56 2.22 -7.11
N ALA A 30 -13.39 2.41 -7.70
CA ALA A 30 -12.20 2.89 -7.01
C ALA A 30 -12.36 4.30 -6.43
N ILE A 31 -13.04 5.19 -7.17
CA ILE A 31 -13.34 6.57 -6.71
C ILE A 31 -14.32 6.55 -5.53
N HIS A 32 -15.26 5.59 -5.50
CA HIS A 32 -16.16 5.41 -4.36
C HIS A 32 -15.45 4.77 -3.15
N ILE A 33 -14.64 3.74 -3.39
CA ILE A 33 -13.92 3.04 -2.32
C ILE A 33 -13.01 3.99 -1.56
N ILE A 34 -12.21 4.82 -2.24
CA ILE A 34 -11.25 5.71 -1.56
C ILE A 34 -11.93 6.74 -0.64
N ARG A 35 -13.21 7.05 -0.89
CA ARG A 35 -14.02 7.98 -0.08
C ARG A 35 -14.62 7.32 1.17
N ILE A 36 -14.56 6.00 1.29
CA ILE A 36 -14.95 5.30 2.52
C ILE A 36 -14.00 5.75 3.63
N THR A 37 -14.58 6.37 4.66
CA THR A 37 -13.80 6.91 5.78
C THR A 37 -12.98 5.80 6.44
N GLY A 38 -11.68 6.04 6.60
CA GLY A 38 -10.77 5.09 7.25
C GLY A 38 -10.29 3.93 6.37
N ILE A 39 -10.72 3.81 5.10
CA ILE A 39 -10.33 2.67 4.25
C ILE A 39 -8.81 2.53 4.07
N ILE A 40 -8.10 3.65 3.88
CA ILE A 40 -6.65 3.64 3.71
C ILE A 40 -5.99 3.15 5.01
N HIS A 41 -6.43 3.64 6.17
CA HIS A 41 -5.90 3.22 7.46
C HIS A 41 -6.16 1.74 7.72
N LEU A 42 -7.38 1.26 7.46
CA LEU A 42 -7.72 -0.16 7.58
C LEU A 42 -6.81 -1.04 6.70
N LEU A 43 -6.61 -0.66 5.44
CA LEU A 43 -5.73 -1.39 4.52
C LEU A 43 -4.28 -1.40 5.04
N LEU A 44 -3.78 -0.30 5.58
CA LEU A 44 -2.45 -0.24 6.20
C LEU A 44 -2.36 -1.09 7.47
N ASP A 45 -3.37 -1.08 8.33
CA ASP A 45 -3.43 -1.88 9.55
C ASP A 45 -3.38 -3.37 9.23
N ILE A 46 -4.03 -3.80 8.15
CA ILE A 46 -3.98 -5.20 7.68
C ILE A 46 -2.55 -5.62 7.32
N LEU A 47 -1.69 -4.69 6.89
CA LEU A 47 -0.29 -5.00 6.60
C LEU A 47 0.46 -5.49 7.85
N SER A 48 0.00 -5.10 9.05
CA SER A 48 0.58 -5.52 10.33
C SER A 48 0.27 -6.97 10.72
N ILE A 49 -0.76 -7.59 10.14
CA ILE A 49 -1.26 -8.94 10.50
C ILE A 49 -0.27 -10.06 10.10
N ARG A 50 0.81 -9.76 9.36
CA ARG A 50 1.88 -10.68 8.90
C ARG A 50 1.40 -11.95 8.16
N LYS A 51 0.11 -12.06 7.82
CA LYS A 51 -0.42 -13.10 6.92
C LYS A 51 -0.22 -12.67 5.47
N LYS A 52 0.63 -13.41 4.74
CA LYS A 52 1.05 -13.07 3.37
C LYS A 52 -0.12 -12.78 2.42
N THR A 53 -1.20 -13.57 2.49
CA THR A 53 -2.36 -13.40 1.60
C THR A 53 -3.10 -12.09 1.87
N LEU A 54 -3.31 -11.73 3.14
CA LEU A 54 -3.96 -10.47 3.53
C LEU A 54 -3.11 -9.27 3.16
N GLN A 55 -1.79 -9.33 3.43
CA GLN A 55 -0.86 -8.28 3.04
C GLN A 55 -0.89 -8.05 1.53
N TYR A 56 -0.80 -9.13 0.74
CA TYR A 56 -0.84 -9.04 -0.71
C TYR A 56 -2.14 -8.41 -1.20
N LYS A 57 -3.29 -8.86 -0.71
CA LYS A 57 -4.60 -8.32 -1.11
C LYS A 57 -4.72 -6.84 -0.76
N SER A 58 -4.34 -6.46 0.46
CA SER A 58 -4.35 -5.06 0.89
C SER A 58 -3.43 -4.17 0.05
N LEU A 59 -2.19 -4.61 -0.20
CA LEU A 59 -1.24 -3.88 -1.05
C LEU A 59 -1.76 -3.71 -2.48
N MET A 60 -2.35 -4.77 -3.05
CA MET A 60 -2.96 -4.70 -4.38
C MET A 60 -4.13 -3.72 -4.43
N THR A 61 -5.02 -3.73 -3.43
CA THR A 61 -6.10 -2.75 -3.33
C THR A 61 -5.54 -1.33 -3.27
N LEU A 62 -4.55 -1.05 -2.42
CA LEU A 62 -3.91 0.27 -2.33
C LEU A 62 -3.27 0.68 -3.66
N CYS A 63 -2.56 -0.23 -4.32
CA CYS A 63 -1.91 0.01 -5.61
C CYS A 63 -2.93 0.37 -6.69
N ASN A 64 -4.00 -0.42 -6.82
CA ASN A 64 -5.09 -0.17 -7.76
C ASN A 64 -5.76 1.18 -7.50
N LEU A 65 -6.10 1.47 -6.24
CA LEU A 65 -6.70 2.76 -5.86
C LEU A 65 -5.78 3.93 -6.20
N SER A 66 -4.46 3.80 -6.01
CA SER A 66 -3.49 4.86 -6.32
C SER A 66 -3.31 5.15 -7.81
N ASN A 67 -3.68 4.19 -8.66
CA ASN A 67 -3.53 4.29 -10.12
C ASN A 67 -4.44 5.36 -10.74
N TYR A 68 -5.58 5.66 -10.10
CA TYR A 68 -6.51 6.67 -10.59
C TYR A 68 -6.10 8.07 -10.12
N LYS A 69 -6.01 9.00 -11.07
CA LYS A 69 -5.60 10.39 -10.82
C LYS A 69 -6.45 11.06 -9.75
N GLU A 70 -7.76 10.80 -9.77
CA GLU A 70 -8.76 11.33 -8.83
C GLU A 70 -8.46 10.92 -7.37
N ASN A 71 -7.81 9.77 -7.18
CA ASN A 71 -7.53 9.22 -5.87
C ASN A 71 -6.19 9.70 -5.29
N LYS A 72 -5.26 10.19 -6.13
CA LYS A 72 -3.89 10.57 -5.70
C LYS A 72 -3.90 11.60 -4.57
N ALA A 73 -4.84 12.54 -4.57
CA ALA A 73 -4.97 13.55 -3.52
C ALA A 73 -5.20 12.93 -2.13
N PHE A 74 -6.01 11.86 -2.03
CA PHE A 74 -6.29 11.18 -0.77
C PHE A 74 -5.04 10.50 -0.18
N PHE A 75 -4.18 9.96 -1.03
CA PHE A 75 -2.90 9.37 -0.62
C PHE A 75 -1.90 10.43 -0.14
N LEU A 76 -1.83 11.57 -0.83
CA LEU A 76 -0.90 12.65 -0.48
C LEU A 76 -1.36 13.48 0.73
N ALA A 77 -2.66 13.52 1.02
CA ALA A 77 -3.18 14.13 2.24
C ALA A 77 -2.87 13.30 3.49
N ASN A 78 -2.44 12.04 3.34
CA ASN A 78 -2.25 11.10 4.43
C ASN A 78 -0.77 10.75 4.60
N ASP A 79 -0.06 11.53 5.41
CA ASP A 79 1.36 11.30 5.70
C ASP A 79 1.65 9.92 6.29
N SER A 80 0.67 9.32 6.98
CA SER A 80 0.79 7.99 7.58
C SER A 80 0.83 6.87 6.54
N TYR A 81 0.27 7.10 5.35
CA TYR A 81 0.20 6.10 4.30
C TYR A 81 1.57 5.66 3.82
N ILE A 82 2.39 6.61 3.39
CA ILE A 82 3.71 6.29 2.86
C ILE A 82 4.60 5.73 3.97
N LYS A 83 4.52 6.28 5.19
CA LYS A 83 5.24 5.76 6.35
C LYS A 83 4.84 4.32 6.67
N GLY A 84 3.55 3.98 6.55
CA GLY A 84 3.02 2.63 6.77
C GLY A 84 3.48 1.60 5.74
N LEU A 85 3.89 2.04 4.54
CA LEU A 85 4.42 1.16 3.50
C LEU A 85 5.93 0.90 3.61
N LEU A 86 6.70 1.79 4.25
CA LEU A 86 8.15 1.64 4.39
C LEU A 86 8.60 0.33 5.09
N PRO A 87 7.92 -0.17 6.14
CA PRO A 87 8.29 -1.46 6.75
C PRO A 87 8.25 -2.64 5.78
N ILE A 88 7.42 -2.59 4.74
CA ILE A 88 7.31 -3.66 3.74
C ILE A 88 8.57 -3.73 2.86
N LEU A 89 9.22 -2.59 2.59
CA LEU A 89 10.49 -2.56 1.85
C LEU A 89 11.60 -3.33 2.58
N LYS A 90 11.54 -3.42 3.91
CA LYS A 90 12.49 -4.18 4.73
C LYS A 90 12.11 -5.65 4.90
N SER A 91 11.01 -6.10 4.28
CA SER A 91 10.56 -7.49 4.38
C SER A 91 11.31 -8.39 3.39
N LYS A 92 11.38 -9.70 3.66
CA LYS A 92 11.93 -10.67 2.69
C LYS A 92 10.94 -11.08 1.59
N ASN A 93 9.77 -10.44 1.53
CA ASN A 93 8.73 -10.79 0.56
C ASN A 93 8.85 -9.91 -0.70
N ILE A 94 9.60 -10.41 -1.69
CA ILE A 94 9.86 -9.73 -2.96
C ILE A 94 8.55 -9.30 -3.65
N LYS A 95 7.50 -10.12 -3.58
CA LYS A 95 6.19 -9.79 -4.17
C LYS A 95 5.58 -8.55 -3.55
N ASN A 96 5.65 -8.43 -2.22
CA ASN A 96 5.14 -7.25 -1.51
C ASN A 96 6.02 -6.03 -1.76
N ILE A 97 7.35 -6.21 -1.79
CA ILE A 97 8.30 -5.14 -2.15
C ILE A 97 7.95 -4.57 -3.53
N TYR A 98 7.79 -5.45 -4.53
CA TYR A 98 7.43 -5.07 -5.90
C TYR A 98 6.14 -4.22 -5.95
N ILE A 99 5.09 -4.61 -5.22
CA ILE A 99 3.83 -3.86 -5.22
C ILE A 99 4.03 -2.48 -4.59
N VAL A 100 4.79 -2.39 -3.49
CA VAL A 100 5.05 -1.09 -2.85
C VAL A 100 5.88 -0.17 -3.74
N THR A 101 6.91 -0.69 -4.41
CA THR A 101 7.72 0.11 -5.34
C THR A 101 6.91 0.55 -6.56
N LEU A 102 6.06 -0.32 -7.10
CA LEU A 102 5.11 0.02 -8.17
C LEU A 102 4.14 1.12 -7.74
N LEU A 103 3.54 0.98 -6.56
CA LEU A 103 2.64 1.97 -5.98
C LEU A 103 3.35 3.32 -5.78
N PHE A 104 4.59 3.33 -5.32
CA PHE A 104 5.39 4.56 -5.21
C PHE A 104 5.62 5.20 -6.58
N TRP A 105 5.95 4.41 -7.58
CA TRP A 105 6.11 4.89 -8.96
C TRP A 105 4.81 5.50 -9.50
N ILE A 106 3.67 4.83 -9.30
CA ILE A 106 2.34 5.32 -9.70
C ILE A 106 2.04 6.69 -9.05
N ILE A 107 2.35 6.85 -7.77
CA ILE A 107 2.08 8.10 -7.05
C ILE A 107 2.96 9.24 -7.55
N LEU A 108 4.25 8.96 -7.78
CA LEU A 108 5.22 9.92 -8.31
C LEU A 108 4.91 10.33 -9.75
N TYR A 109 4.38 9.41 -10.56
CA TYR A 109 4.12 9.65 -11.97
C TYR A 109 3.25 10.90 -12.20
N ASN A 110 3.86 11.89 -12.86
CA ASN A 110 3.28 13.20 -13.19
C ASN A 110 2.71 13.94 -11.96
N ASN A 111 3.40 13.89 -10.82
CA ASN A 111 2.94 14.50 -9.58
C ASN A 111 4.06 15.19 -8.78
N GLN A 112 4.27 16.48 -9.04
CA GLN A 112 5.31 17.27 -8.36
C GLN A 112 5.13 17.34 -6.83
N LYS A 113 3.89 17.36 -6.34
CA LYS A 113 3.61 17.34 -4.89
C LYS A 113 4.08 16.03 -4.26
N ALA A 114 3.88 14.90 -4.95
CA ALA A 114 4.41 13.62 -4.53
C ALA A 114 5.95 13.62 -4.50
N HIS A 115 6.61 14.17 -5.52
CA HIS A 115 8.08 14.28 -5.54
C HIS A 115 8.62 15.07 -4.34
N ALA A 116 8.03 16.24 -4.04
CA ALA A 116 8.42 17.05 -2.89
C ALA A 116 8.21 16.29 -1.57
N PHE A 117 7.09 15.59 -1.45
CA PHE A 117 6.78 14.77 -0.28
C PHE A 117 7.76 13.60 -0.08
N PHE A 118 8.12 12.90 -1.16
CA PHE A 118 9.08 11.79 -1.12
C PHE A 118 10.49 12.25 -0.74
N LYS A 119 10.91 13.40 -1.27
CA LYS A 119 12.19 14.03 -0.91
C LYS A 119 12.24 14.37 0.58
N ARG A 120 11.16 14.96 1.12
CA ARG A 120 11.04 15.28 2.56
C ARG A 120 11.14 14.03 3.46
N LEU A 121 10.72 12.87 3.00
CA LEU A 121 10.73 11.62 3.76
C LEU A 121 11.97 10.73 3.51
N ASN A 122 12.96 11.22 2.74
CA ASN A 122 14.16 10.50 2.32
C ASN A 122 13.82 9.11 1.76
N ILE A 123 12.79 9.04 0.90
CA ILE A 123 12.35 7.75 0.34
C ILE A 123 13.29 7.27 -0.75
N SER A 124 13.87 8.20 -1.52
CA SER A 124 14.87 7.90 -2.54
C SER A 124 16.05 7.12 -1.94
N ASP A 125 16.58 7.57 -0.80
CA ASP A 125 17.68 6.90 -0.10
C ASP A 125 17.27 5.48 0.32
N LYS A 126 16.06 5.31 0.88
CA LYS A 126 15.53 3.99 1.26
C LYS A 126 15.35 3.04 0.08
N ILE A 127 14.97 3.56 -1.10
CA ILE A 127 14.87 2.75 -2.33
C ILE A 127 16.27 2.36 -2.82
N GLN A 128 17.25 3.26 -2.72
CA GLN A 128 18.64 2.98 -3.09
C GLN A 128 19.27 1.90 -2.18
N ASP A 129 19.00 1.98 -0.87
CA ASP A 129 19.41 0.96 0.09
C ASP A 129 18.77 -0.40 -0.24
N LEU A 130 17.46 -0.40 -0.54
CA LEU A 130 16.74 -1.59 -0.95
C LEU A 130 17.34 -2.21 -2.22
N TYR A 131 17.58 -1.40 -3.25
CA TYR A 131 18.19 -1.87 -4.50
C TYR A 131 19.55 -2.53 -4.24
N SER A 132 20.37 -1.88 -3.42
CA SER A 132 21.68 -2.40 -3.02
C SER A 132 21.55 -3.74 -2.28
N SER A 133 20.60 -3.87 -1.35
CA SER A 133 20.37 -5.14 -0.63
C SER A 133 19.89 -6.28 -1.55
N LEU A 134 19.03 -5.98 -2.53
CA LEU A 134 18.46 -6.98 -3.43
C LEU A 134 19.44 -7.43 -4.52
N CYS A 135 20.27 -6.52 -5.04
CA CYS A 135 21.14 -6.78 -6.18
C CYS A 135 22.58 -7.13 -5.78
N LEU A 136 23.07 -6.67 -4.62
CA LEU A 136 24.47 -6.86 -4.21
C LEU A 136 24.64 -7.94 -3.14
N GLY A 137 23.57 -8.62 -2.71
CA GLY A 137 23.63 -9.79 -1.84
C GLY A 137 24.25 -9.53 -0.45
N LYS A 138 24.05 -8.34 0.10
CA LYS A 138 24.39 -8.04 1.51
C LYS A 138 23.26 -8.42 2.45
#